data_AF-A0A2G8RU91-F1
#
_entry.id   AF-A0A2G8RU91-F1
#
_cell.length_a   1.000
_cell.length_b   1.000
_cell.length_c   1.000
_cell.angle_alpha   90.00
_cell.angle_beta   90.00
_cell.angle_gamma   90.00
#
_symmetry.space_group_name_H-M   'P 1'
#
loop_
_entity.id
_entity.type
_entity.pdbx_description
1 polymer ?
#
loop_
_entity_poly.entity_id
_entity_poly.type
_entity_poly.pdbx_seq_one_letter_code
_entity_poly.pdbx_strand_id
1 'polypeptide(L)'
;MDSDVLRIQQVALTFDPINPASMRDLVQVLDGYSAILARSEPTRQKLGDSTSPSIWLVLRHLWGLTSVMHQGPDPVPELRRLYMDTCASLAKFTRNLVAENTANQMKALEILVDSLRGPRVCLVLLDRLASFFEAESSSEEGRAFDIGCEIFSRITKAELIPKLYDKLALKDEPITPPQTTLLKLVDSFLHHSKSSHELSSRRSEKGGYCLLDMLAREFLALSTYMQTSIRRGLGSPGSDPDTSPSLQELDLLLPKVCEGLVLVAQCLTTITLRGQETNTMNPVPPSTAAGSPYPLSPIAGMITSEFLGQEFVESLIELLRLIDTLVPRITYGKVVEVPSTQGQEMGLNATPAVASNRRDPGHDPKRIQAAQVFAHIKRDLVRLLGILASDNRAVQDHVRECGGLPVVMNLCVIDDYNPCEPYFQALRKVSPPVLMGLLTRSTRACYFCAQKPPSREFRKPGGRGQNQACWEVG
;
A
#
# COMPACT_ATOMS: atom_id res chain seq x y z
N MET A 1 17.76 -34.46 -26.69
CA MET A 1 17.27 -33.53 -25.65
C MET A 1 18.40 -32.94 -24.83
N ASP A 2 19.24 -33.72 -24.14
CA ASP A 2 20.48 -33.15 -23.57
C ASP A 2 21.39 -32.61 -24.68
N SER A 3 21.44 -33.33 -25.81
CA SER A 3 22.01 -32.87 -27.08
C SER A 3 21.42 -31.54 -27.59
N ASP A 4 20.15 -31.27 -27.32
CA ASP A 4 19.44 -30.09 -27.82
C ASP A 4 19.79 -28.85 -26.99
N VAL A 5 19.80 -29.00 -25.66
CA VAL A 5 20.27 -27.95 -24.75
C VAL A 5 21.73 -27.62 -25.05
N LEU A 6 22.57 -28.64 -25.21
CA LEU A 6 23.99 -28.47 -25.54
C LEU A 6 24.16 -27.75 -26.88
N ARG A 7 23.34 -28.06 -27.89
CA ARG A 7 23.38 -27.35 -29.18
C ARG A 7 23.01 -25.87 -29.03
N ILE A 8 21.91 -25.56 -28.35
CA ILE A 8 21.49 -24.17 -28.12
C ILE A 8 22.57 -23.42 -27.32
N GLN A 9 23.11 -24.06 -26.28
CA GLN A 9 24.17 -23.50 -25.46
C GLN A 9 25.44 -23.25 -26.27
N GLN A 10 25.88 -24.20 -27.09
CA GLN A 10 27.08 -24.06 -27.92
C GLN A 10 26.94 -22.86 -28.85
N VAL A 11 25.81 -22.73 -29.54
CA VAL A 11 25.54 -21.60 -30.45
C VAL A 11 25.49 -20.29 -29.68
N ALA A 12 24.91 -20.27 -28.49
CA ALA A 12 24.87 -19.09 -27.63
C ALA A 12 26.25 -18.68 -27.08
N LEU A 13 27.13 -19.64 -26.78
CA LEU A 13 28.49 -19.37 -26.30
C LEU A 13 29.40 -18.86 -27.43
N THR A 14 29.16 -19.27 -28.67
CA THR A 14 29.89 -18.77 -29.86
C THR A 14 29.18 -17.59 -30.53
N PHE A 15 28.13 -17.05 -29.91
CA PHE A 15 27.35 -15.97 -30.49
C PHE A 15 28.14 -14.66 -30.47
N ASP A 16 28.37 -14.09 -31.65
CA ASP A 16 29.01 -12.80 -31.83
C ASP A 16 27.99 -11.83 -32.47
N PRO A 17 27.53 -10.80 -31.75
CA PRO A 17 26.52 -9.88 -32.25
C PRO A 17 27.02 -8.99 -33.41
N ILE A 18 28.33 -8.93 -33.66
CA ILE A 18 28.92 -8.15 -34.75
C ILE A 18 29.00 -8.99 -36.04
N ASN A 19 28.98 -10.32 -35.92
CA ASN A 19 29.15 -11.24 -37.05
C ASN A 19 27.78 -11.70 -37.63
N PRO A 20 27.39 -11.26 -38.84
CA PRO A 20 26.11 -11.63 -39.45
C PRO A 20 25.89 -13.14 -39.62
N ALA A 21 26.95 -13.92 -39.82
CA ALA A 21 26.84 -15.37 -39.92
C ALA A 21 26.44 -16.00 -38.58
N SER A 22 27.11 -15.58 -37.50
CA SER A 22 26.78 -16.01 -36.13
C SER A 22 25.33 -15.68 -35.75
N MET A 23 24.84 -14.48 -36.15
CA MET A 23 23.45 -14.10 -35.95
C MET A 23 22.46 -14.98 -36.71
N ARG A 24 22.74 -15.27 -37.98
CA ARG A 24 21.88 -16.15 -38.80
C ARG A 24 21.84 -17.57 -38.27
N ASP A 25 22.98 -18.09 -37.81
CA ASP A 25 23.07 -19.41 -37.20
C ASP A 25 22.23 -19.50 -35.91
N LEU A 26 22.32 -18.47 -35.05
CA LEU A 26 21.49 -18.37 -33.84
C LEU A 26 19.99 -18.31 -34.19
N VAL A 27 19.59 -17.45 -35.12
CA VAL A 27 18.19 -17.33 -35.58
C VAL A 27 17.67 -18.69 -36.08
N GLN A 28 18.42 -19.36 -36.95
CA GLN A 28 18.03 -20.65 -37.52
C GLN A 28 17.81 -21.71 -36.43
N VAL A 29 18.72 -21.76 -35.44
CA VAL A 29 18.63 -22.71 -34.33
C VAL A 29 17.43 -22.40 -33.44
N LEU A 30 17.23 -21.14 -33.05
CA LEU A 30 16.11 -20.71 -32.22
C LEU A 30 14.76 -20.97 -32.91
N ASP A 31 14.64 -20.71 -34.21
CA ASP A 31 13.41 -20.96 -34.96
C ASP A 31 13.10 -22.44 -35.13
N GLY A 32 14.11 -23.28 -35.37
CA GLY A 32 13.97 -24.73 -35.42
C GLY A 32 13.39 -25.28 -34.11
N TYR A 33 13.96 -24.89 -32.96
CA TYR A 33 13.43 -25.32 -31.67
C TYR A 33 12.11 -24.66 -31.31
N SER A 34 11.87 -23.41 -31.72
CA SER A 34 10.57 -22.76 -31.54
C SER A 34 9.44 -23.57 -32.16
N ALA A 35 9.65 -24.13 -33.36
CA ALA A 35 8.66 -24.97 -34.02
C ALA A 35 8.41 -26.30 -33.29
N ILE A 36 9.44 -26.88 -32.68
CA ILE A 36 9.32 -28.11 -31.86
C ILE A 36 8.55 -27.81 -30.56
N LEU A 37 8.94 -26.74 -29.85
CA LEU A 37 8.31 -26.34 -28.58
C LEU A 37 6.83 -25.98 -28.74
N ALA A 38 6.46 -25.41 -29.88
CA ALA A 38 5.06 -25.12 -30.20
C ALA A 38 4.18 -26.38 -30.26
N ARG A 39 4.77 -27.55 -30.58
CA ARG A 39 4.02 -28.80 -30.81
C ARG A 39 4.04 -29.77 -29.63
N SER A 40 4.95 -29.61 -28.67
CA SER A 40 5.22 -30.63 -27.65
C SER A 40 5.38 -30.04 -26.25
N GLU A 41 4.34 -30.14 -25.45
CA GLU A 41 4.38 -29.79 -24.02
C GLU A 41 5.43 -30.59 -23.22
N PRO A 42 5.59 -31.93 -23.41
CA PRO A 42 6.65 -32.68 -22.73
C PRO A 42 8.05 -32.15 -23.06
N THR A 43 8.25 -31.66 -24.28
CA THR A 43 9.52 -31.03 -24.67
C THR A 43 9.73 -29.70 -23.95
N ARG A 44 8.67 -28.88 -23.80
CA ARG A 44 8.74 -27.63 -23.02
C ARG A 44 9.13 -27.90 -21.56
N GLN A 45 8.47 -28.87 -20.92
CA GLN A 45 8.77 -29.25 -19.54
C GLN A 45 10.21 -29.76 -19.42
N LYS A 46 10.60 -30.73 -20.24
CA LYS A 46 11.95 -31.33 -20.19
C LYS A 46 13.05 -30.29 -20.44
N LEU A 47 12.85 -29.41 -21.43
CA LEU A 47 13.82 -28.37 -21.75
C LEU A 47 13.94 -27.36 -20.60
N GLY A 48 12.81 -26.93 -20.04
CA GLY A 48 12.76 -25.97 -18.94
C GLY A 48 13.25 -26.51 -17.60
N ASP A 49 13.18 -27.82 -17.36
CA ASP A 49 13.67 -28.49 -16.16
C ASP A 49 15.14 -28.92 -16.24
N SER A 50 15.79 -28.74 -17.39
CA SER A 50 17.21 -29.04 -17.51
C SER A 50 18.03 -28.18 -16.54
N THR A 51 18.82 -28.85 -15.69
CA THR A 51 19.68 -28.23 -14.67
C THR A 51 21.15 -28.21 -15.07
N SER A 52 21.56 -29.03 -16.03
CA SER A 52 22.96 -29.19 -16.46
C SER A 52 23.04 -29.58 -17.94
N PRO A 53 23.12 -28.61 -18.86
CA PRO A 53 23.15 -27.15 -18.65
C PRO A 53 21.73 -26.57 -18.45
N SER A 54 21.60 -25.47 -17.71
CA SER A 54 20.29 -24.81 -17.60
C SER A 54 19.98 -23.93 -18.81
N ILE A 55 18.87 -24.20 -19.51
CA ILE A 55 18.39 -23.36 -20.62
C ILE A 55 18.13 -21.92 -20.18
N TRP A 56 17.75 -21.71 -18.92
CA TRP A 56 17.45 -20.40 -18.36
C TRP A 56 18.69 -19.51 -18.23
N LEU A 57 19.85 -20.09 -17.93
CA LEU A 57 21.12 -19.35 -17.94
C LEU A 57 21.49 -18.91 -19.35
N VAL A 58 21.26 -19.78 -20.35
CA VAL A 58 21.48 -19.47 -21.76
C VAL A 58 20.56 -18.34 -22.22
N LEU A 59 19.26 -18.43 -21.90
CA LEU A 59 18.29 -17.38 -22.24
C LEU A 59 18.63 -16.06 -21.56
N ARG A 60 19.02 -16.06 -20.28
CA ARG A 60 19.45 -14.86 -19.57
C ARG A 60 20.64 -14.20 -20.25
N HIS A 61 21.60 -15.00 -20.71
CA HIS A 61 22.77 -14.51 -21.44
C HIS A 61 22.39 -13.91 -22.79
N LEU A 62 21.60 -14.63 -23.60
CA LEU A 62 21.16 -14.16 -24.92
C LEU A 62 20.33 -12.88 -24.84
N TRP A 63 19.38 -12.77 -23.89
CA TRP A 63 18.62 -11.54 -23.66
C TRP A 63 19.50 -10.38 -23.18
N GLY A 64 20.56 -10.67 -22.42
CA GLY A 64 21.57 -9.69 -22.05
C GLY A 64 22.29 -9.13 -23.28
N LEU A 65 22.74 -10.00 -24.18
CA LEU A 65 23.43 -9.61 -25.41
C LEU A 65 22.53 -8.84 -26.37
N THR A 66 21.31 -9.33 -26.64
CA THR A 66 20.36 -8.63 -27.52
C THR A 66 19.98 -7.25 -26.98
N SER A 67 19.89 -7.08 -25.66
CA SER A 67 19.67 -5.78 -25.04
C SER A 67 20.84 -4.81 -25.24
N VAL A 68 22.08 -5.28 -25.18
CA VAL A 68 23.28 -4.47 -25.44
C VAL A 68 23.32 -4.02 -26.91
N MET A 69 22.95 -4.91 -27.83
CA MET A 69 22.91 -4.61 -29.27
C MET A 69 21.99 -3.43 -29.61
N HIS A 70 20.86 -3.31 -28.91
CA HIS A 70 19.89 -2.23 -29.14
C HIS A 70 20.24 -0.91 -28.43
N GLN A 71 21.23 -0.91 -27.53
CA GLN A 71 21.72 0.30 -26.84
C GLN A 71 22.91 0.95 -27.57
N GLY A 72 23.54 0.23 -28.49
CA GLY A 72 24.66 0.73 -29.27
C GLY A 72 24.27 1.84 -30.26
N PRO A 73 25.27 2.46 -30.93
CA PRO A 73 25.00 3.34 -32.06
C PRO A 73 24.20 2.59 -33.12
N ASP A 74 23.37 3.34 -33.85
CA ASP A 74 22.45 2.77 -34.84
C ASP A 74 23.23 1.97 -35.90
N PRO A 75 23.06 0.64 -35.97
CA PRO A 75 23.83 -0.19 -36.87
C PRO A 75 23.46 0.09 -38.34
N VAL A 76 24.33 -0.34 -39.25
CA VAL A 76 24.02 -0.32 -40.69
C VAL A 76 22.70 -1.08 -40.96
N PRO A 77 21.88 -0.66 -41.95
CA PRO A 77 20.52 -1.19 -42.13
C PRO A 77 20.42 -2.72 -42.22
N GLU A 78 21.41 -3.39 -42.83
CA GLU A 78 21.46 -4.86 -42.90
C GLU A 78 21.59 -5.50 -41.51
N LEU A 79 22.51 -4.97 -40.69
CA LEU A 79 22.75 -5.45 -39.34
C LEU A 79 21.55 -5.13 -38.42
N ARG A 80 20.89 -3.97 -38.61
CA ARG A 80 19.64 -3.64 -37.92
C ARG A 80 18.56 -4.70 -38.16
N ARG A 81 18.39 -5.16 -39.39
CA ARG A 81 17.41 -6.21 -39.72
C ARG A 81 17.74 -7.52 -38.98
N LEU A 82 19.01 -7.93 -38.98
CA LEU A 82 19.44 -9.12 -38.25
C LEU A 82 19.23 -8.98 -36.73
N TYR A 83 19.42 -7.79 -36.16
CA TYR A 83 19.16 -7.51 -34.75
C TYR A 83 17.69 -7.74 -34.41
N MET A 84 16.78 -7.26 -35.28
CA MET A 84 15.34 -7.46 -35.13
C MET A 84 14.94 -8.93 -35.30
N ASP A 85 15.49 -9.63 -36.30
CA ASP A 85 15.23 -11.05 -36.54
C ASP A 85 15.69 -11.90 -35.34
N THR A 86 16.88 -11.61 -34.80
CA THR A 86 17.41 -12.28 -33.60
C THR A 86 16.52 -12.06 -32.38
N CYS A 87 16.07 -10.81 -32.17
CA CYS A 87 15.14 -10.48 -31.08
C CYS A 87 13.81 -11.22 -31.24
N ALA A 88 13.25 -11.24 -32.46
CA ALA A 88 12.00 -11.93 -32.77
C ALA A 88 12.09 -13.45 -32.56
N SER A 89 13.15 -14.10 -33.04
CA SER A 89 13.33 -15.55 -32.87
C SER A 89 13.60 -15.92 -31.41
N LEU A 90 14.33 -15.08 -30.64
CA LEU A 90 14.52 -15.27 -29.21
C LEU A 90 13.21 -15.08 -28.41
N ALA A 91 12.40 -14.08 -28.76
CA ALA A 91 11.07 -13.86 -28.19
C ALA A 91 10.15 -15.04 -28.46
N LYS A 92 10.11 -15.51 -29.71
CA LYS A 92 9.30 -16.66 -30.14
C LYS A 92 9.72 -17.94 -29.43
N PHE A 93 11.02 -18.20 -29.31
CA PHE A 93 11.55 -19.34 -28.56
C PHE A 93 11.13 -19.27 -27.10
N THR A 94 11.37 -18.13 -26.44
CA THR A 94 11.04 -17.94 -25.01
C THR A 94 9.54 -18.10 -24.77
N ARG A 95 8.70 -17.47 -25.62
CA ARG A 95 7.25 -17.58 -25.57
C ARG A 95 6.79 -19.03 -25.70
N ASN A 96 7.32 -19.76 -26.69
CA ASN A 96 6.94 -21.15 -26.89
C ASN A 96 7.47 -22.05 -25.77
N LEU A 97 8.61 -21.74 -25.14
CA LEU A 97 9.11 -22.50 -23.98
C LEU A 97 8.19 -22.37 -22.76
N VAL A 98 7.61 -21.19 -22.53
CA VAL A 98 6.73 -20.93 -21.38
C VAL A 98 5.25 -21.25 -21.65
N ALA A 99 4.88 -21.47 -22.91
CA ALA A 99 3.49 -21.71 -23.29
C ALA A 99 2.88 -22.89 -22.53
N GLU A 100 1.77 -22.64 -21.84
CA GLU A 100 1.01 -23.63 -21.05
C GLU A 100 1.82 -24.38 -19.99
N ASN A 101 3.02 -23.90 -19.64
CA ASN A 101 3.90 -24.55 -18.69
C ASN A 101 4.13 -23.63 -17.49
N THR A 102 3.41 -23.87 -16.39
CA THR A 102 3.45 -23.02 -15.19
C THR A 102 4.85 -22.93 -14.60
N ALA A 103 5.60 -24.04 -14.53
CA ALA A 103 6.96 -24.03 -13.99
C ALA A 103 7.90 -23.14 -14.81
N ASN A 104 7.81 -23.20 -16.14
CA ASN A 104 8.60 -22.36 -17.02
C ASN A 104 8.16 -20.89 -16.97
N GLN A 105 6.86 -20.62 -16.86
CA GLN A 105 6.36 -19.25 -16.68
C GLN A 105 6.93 -18.63 -15.40
N MET A 106 6.95 -19.36 -14.29
CA MET A 106 7.54 -18.91 -13.02
C MET A 106 9.02 -18.56 -13.18
N LYS A 107 9.82 -19.45 -13.78
CA LYS A 107 11.25 -19.20 -14.06
C LYS A 107 11.46 -17.98 -14.97
N ALA A 108 10.60 -17.76 -15.96
CA ALA A 108 10.67 -16.58 -16.82
C ALA A 108 10.34 -15.28 -16.06
N LEU A 109 9.36 -15.29 -15.17
CA LEU A 109 9.03 -14.15 -14.30
C LEU A 109 10.17 -13.86 -13.32
N GLU A 110 10.78 -14.90 -12.75
CA GLU A 110 11.99 -14.75 -11.93
C GLU A 110 13.08 -14.03 -12.72
N ILE A 111 13.41 -14.46 -13.95
CA ILE A 111 14.41 -13.77 -14.78
C ILE A 111 14.03 -12.32 -15.07
N LEU A 112 12.74 -12.04 -15.33
CA LEU A 112 12.27 -10.67 -15.53
C LEU A 112 12.55 -9.82 -14.28
N VAL A 113 12.21 -10.31 -13.08
CA VAL A 113 12.44 -9.54 -11.84
C VAL A 113 13.92 -9.53 -11.44
N ASP A 114 14.67 -10.60 -11.70
CA ASP A 114 16.05 -10.79 -11.25
C ASP A 114 17.12 -10.20 -12.13
N SER A 115 16.87 -10.09 -13.43
CA SER A 115 17.84 -9.55 -14.36
C SER A 115 18.15 -8.07 -14.07
N LEU A 116 19.32 -7.61 -14.53
CA LEU A 116 19.72 -6.20 -14.39
C LEU A 116 18.79 -5.25 -15.19
N ARG A 117 18.14 -5.77 -16.23
CA ARG A 117 17.35 -4.98 -17.19
C ARG A 117 15.85 -5.15 -17.01
N GLY A 118 15.39 -6.27 -16.49
CA GLY A 118 13.96 -6.52 -16.37
C GLY A 118 13.21 -5.56 -15.45
N PRO A 119 13.76 -5.04 -14.33
CA PRO A 119 13.13 -3.94 -13.60
C PRO A 119 12.90 -2.69 -14.44
N ARG A 120 13.78 -2.39 -15.41
CA ARG A 120 13.58 -1.27 -16.34
C ARG A 120 12.43 -1.54 -17.31
N VAL A 121 12.28 -2.79 -17.75
CA VAL A 121 11.12 -3.21 -18.56
C VAL A 121 9.84 -3.07 -17.74
N CYS A 122 9.84 -3.55 -16.49
CA CYS A 122 8.70 -3.39 -15.59
C CYS A 122 8.37 -1.92 -15.33
N LEU A 123 9.37 -1.05 -15.15
CA LEU A 123 9.16 0.39 -15.01
C LEU A 123 8.44 0.97 -16.22
N VAL A 124 8.93 0.70 -17.44
CA VAL A 124 8.27 1.18 -18.68
C VAL A 124 6.85 0.63 -18.79
N LEU A 125 6.61 -0.63 -18.43
CA LEU A 125 5.26 -1.21 -18.43
C LEU A 125 4.35 -0.52 -17.40
N LEU A 126 4.84 -0.24 -16.19
CA LEU A 126 4.08 0.47 -15.15
C LEU A 126 3.74 1.90 -15.57
N ASP A 127 4.68 2.62 -16.19
CA ASP A 127 4.43 3.95 -16.72
C ASP A 127 3.34 3.93 -17.81
N ARG A 128 3.37 2.92 -18.70
CA ARG A 128 2.33 2.74 -19.72
C ARG A 128 0.98 2.39 -19.11
N LEU A 129 0.95 1.49 -18.12
CA LEU A 129 -0.28 1.14 -17.40
C LEU A 129 -0.89 2.37 -16.71
N ALA A 130 -0.07 3.22 -16.10
CA ALA A 130 -0.51 4.47 -15.50
C ALA A 130 -1.06 5.47 -16.53
N SER A 131 -0.65 5.38 -17.80
CA SER A 131 -1.22 6.20 -18.88
C SER A 131 -2.47 5.60 -19.55
N PHE A 132 -2.70 4.30 -19.40
CA PHE A 132 -3.78 3.57 -20.10
C PHE A 132 -5.00 3.27 -19.21
N PHE A 133 -4.98 3.59 -17.92
CA PHE A 133 -6.06 3.20 -17.00
C PHE A 133 -7.45 3.78 -17.34
N GLU A 134 -7.50 4.88 -18.11
CA GLU A 134 -8.76 5.50 -18.58
C GLU A 134 -9.11 5.10 -20.02
N ALA A 135 -8.29 4.28 -20.68
CA ALA A 135 -8.55 3.87 -22.04
C ALA A 135 -9.80 2.98 -22.12
N GLU A 136 -10.59 3.14 -23.19
CA GLU A 136 -11.74 2.29 -23.44
C GLU A 136 -11.29 0.82 -23.60
N SER A 137 -12.00 -0.13 -22.97
CA SER A 137 -11.60 -1.54 -22.97
C SER A 137 -11.52 -2.18 -24.36
N SER A 138 -12.21 -1.61 -25.36
CA SER A 138 -12.18 -2.05 -26.76
C SER A 138 -11.00 -1.47 -27.57
N SER A 139 -10.34 -0.43 -27.07
CA SER A 139 -9.20 0.22 -27.72
C SER A 139 -7.93 -0.66 -27.68
N GLU A 140 -6.91 -0.28 -28.45
CA GLU A 140 -5.62 -0.97 -28.40
C GLU A 140 -4.92 -0.73 -27.06
N GLU A 141 -5.00 0.49 -26.54
CA GLU A 141 -4.49 0.88 -25.24
C GLU A 141 -5.18 0.12 -24.10
N GLY A 142 -6.51 -0.06 -24.18
CA GLY A 142 -7.28 -0.87 -23.22
C GLY A 142 -6.83 -2.33 -23.21
N ARG A 143 -6.65 -2.95 -24.39
CA ARG A 143 -6.09 -4.31 -24.48
C ARG A 143 -4.66 -4.40 -23.95
N ALA A 144 -3.82 -3.39 -24.22
CA ALA A 144 -2.47 -3.34 -23.69
C ALA A 144 -2.47 -3.21 -22.15
N PHE A 145 -3.41 -2.44 -21.60
CA PHE A 145 -3.63 -2.33 -20.16
C PHE A 145 -4.00 -3.69 -19.54
N ASP A 146 -4.96 -4.40 -20.13
CA ASP A 146 -5.37 -5.73 -19.65
C ASP A 146 -4.21 -6.73 -19.65
N ILE A 147 -3.40 -6.74 -20.71
CA ILE A 147 -2.21 -7.59 -20.81
C ILE A 147 -1.20 -7.24 -19.70
N GLY A 148 -0.93 -5.95 -19.46
CA GLY A 148 -0.02 -5.54 -18.40
C GLY A 148 -0.55 -5.92 -17.01
N CYS A 149 -1.83 -5.71 -16.73
CA CYS A 149 -2.48 -6.14 -15.50
C CYS A 149 -2.34 -7.66 -15.27
N GLU A 150 -2.52 -8.47 -16.31
CA GLU A 150 -2.33 -9.92 -16.23
C GLU A 150 -0.87 -10.32 -15.97
N ILE A 151 0.10 -9.63 -16.59
CA ILE A 151 1.53 -9.84 -16.31
C ILE A 151 1.84 -9.59 -14.84
N PHE A 152 1.41 -8.45 -14.28
CA PHE A 152 1.67 -8.14 -12.87
C PHE A 152 0.88 -9.03 -11.92
N SER A 153 -0.32 -9.48 -12.30
CA SER A 153 -1.07 -10.49 -11.54
C SER A 153 -0.29 -11.80 -11.42
N ARG A 154 0.42 -12.21 -12.48
CA ARG A 154 1.30 -13.39 -12.44
C ARG A 154 2.55 -13.14 -11.60
N ILE A 155 3.15 -11.95 -11.64
CA ILE A 155 4.27 -11.56 -10.75
C ILE A 155 3.84 -11.64 -9.28
N THR A 156 2.62 -11.20 -8.96
CA THR A 156 2.03 -11.30 -7.61
C THR A 156 1.82 -12.75 -7.19
N LYS A 157 1.22 -13.59 -8.05
CA LYS A 157 1.08 -15.04 -7.79
C LYS A 157 2.42 -15.74 -7.62
N ALA A 158 3.46 -15.23 -8.27
CA ALA A 158 4.82 -15.74 -8.17
C ALA A 158 5.57 -15.28 -6.91
N GLU A 159 4.94 -14.47 -6.05
CA GLU A 159 5.55 -13.90 -4.83
C GLU A 159 6.79 -13.04 -5.12
N LEU A 160 6.88 -12.47 -6.32
CA LEU A 160 8.05 -11.67 -6.76
C LEU A 160 7.88 -10.16 -6.51
N ILE A 161 6.72 -9.73 -6.00
CA ILE A 161 6.41 -8.32 -5.78
C ILE A 161 7.39 -7.63 -4.82
N PRO A 162 7.73 -8.17 -3.64
CA PRO A 162 8.69 -7.51 -2.74
C PRO A 162 10.01 -7.18 -3.42
N LYS A 163 10.53 -8.15 -4.16
CA LYS A 163 11.80 -8.02 -4.87
C LYS A 163 11.74 -7.01 -6.01
N LEU A 164 10.63 -7.00 -6.76
CA LEU A 164 10.43 -6.01 -7.82
C LEU A 164 10.27 -4.61 -7.24
N TYR A 165 9.51 -4.48 -6.15
CA TYR A 165 9.27 -3.21 -5.46
C TYR A 165 10.57 -2.55 -5.02
N ASP A 166 11.47 -3.31 -4.38
CA ASP A 166 12.78 -2.82 -3.93
C ASP A 166 13.66 -2.36 -5.11
N LYS A 167 13.52 -2.98 -6.29
CA LYS A 167 14.27 -2.59 -7.50
C LYS A 167 13.70 -1.38 -8.24
N LEU A 168 12.46 -0.97 -7.92
CA LEU A 168 11.82 0.22 -8.46
C LEU A 168 12.03 1.46 -7.56
N ALA A 169 12.64 1.28 -6.39
CA ALA A 169 12.97 2.36 -5.49
C ALA A 169 14.06 3.27 -6.09
N LEU A 170 13.91 4.58 -5.89
CA LEU A 170 14.94 5.57 -6.18
C LEU A 170 15.48 6.13 -4.87
N LYS A 171 16.78 6.37 -4.84
CA LYS A 171 17.41 7.05 -3.70
C LYS A 171 16.80 8.44 -3.58
N ASP A 172 16.44 8.83 -2.37
CA ASP A 172 15.89 10.16 -2.02
C ASP A 172 14.42 10.41 -2.40
N GLU A 173 13.71 9.44 -3.00
CA GLU A 173 12.24 9.51 -3.15
C GLU A 173 11.60 8.48 -2.20
N PRO A 174 10.70 8.90 -1.28
CA PRO A 174 10.08 7.98 -0.32
C PRO A 174 9.21 6.94 -1.01
N ILE A 175 8.61 7.27 -2.15
CA ILE A 175 7.87 6.35 -3.01
C ILE A 175 7.87 6.88 -4.45
N THR A 176 8.27 6.05 -5.40
CA THR A 176 8.33 6.43 -6.82
C THR A 176 6.98 6.22 -7.51
N PRO A 177 6.67 6.94 -8.61
CA PRO A 177 5.43 6.70 -9.36
C PRO A 177 5.23 5.24 -9.83
N PRO A 178 6.26 4.52 -10.33
CA PRO A 178 6.13 3.09 -10.63
C PRO A 178 5.80 2.23 -9.41
N GLN A 179 6.36 2.53 -8.23
CA GLN A 179 6.01 1.83 -6.99
C GLN A 179 4.53 2.06 -6.62
N THR A 180 4.03 3.29 -6.74
CA THR A 180 2.61 3.60 -6.51
C THR A 180 1.71 2.84 -7.48
N THR A 181 2.05 2.81 -8.78
CA THR A 181 1.29 2.03 -9.78
C THR A 181 1.34 0.53 -9.48
N LEU A 182 2.49 0.01 -9.06
CA LEU A 182 2.61 -1.39 -8.65
C LEU A 182 1.71 -1.71 -7.45
N LEU A 183 1.64 -0.84 -6.44
CA LEU A 183 0.74 -1.00 -5.30
C LEU A 183 -0.73 -0.98 -5.71
N LYS A 184 -1.14 -0.12 -6.67
CA LYS A 184 -2.52 -0.14 -7.22
C LYS A 184 -2.85 -1.48 -7.88
N LEU A 185 -1.91 -2.07 -8.62
CA LEU A 185 -2.08 -3.38 -9.23
C LEU A 185 -2.16 -4.50 -8.18
N VAL A 186 -1.34 -4.41 -7.13
CA VAL A 186 -1.39 -5.34 -5.99
C VAL A 186 -2.73 -5.23 -5.26
N ASP A 187 -3.20 -4.03 -4.95
CA ASP A 187 -4.49 -3.80 -4.31
C ASP A 187 -5.65 -4.37 -5.14
N SER A 188 -5.68 -4.05 -6.44
CA SER A 188 -6.65 -4.61 -7.38
C SER A 188 -6.59 -6.14 -7.42
N PHE A 189 -5.39 -6.73 -7.49
CA PHE A 189 -5.21 -8.17 -7.46
C PHE A 189 -5.75 -8.80 -6.17
N LEU A 190 -5.44 -8.20 -5.02
CA LEU A 190 -5.90 -8.66 -3.71
C LEU A 190 -7.42 -8.60 -3.62
N HIS A 191 -8.07 -7.59 -4.20
CA HIS A 191 -9.53 -7.50 -4.23
C HIS A 191 -10.20 -8.54 -5.13
N HIS A 192 -9.63 -8.86 -6.29
CA HIS A 192 -10.27 -9.74 -7.28
C HIS A 192 -9.91 -11.23 -7.13
N SER A 193 -8.70 -11.55 -6.69
CA SER A 193 -8.27 -12.96 -6.56
C SER A 193 -9.01 -13.63 -5.42
N LYS A 194 -9.42 -14.91 -5.52
CA LYS A 194 -9.86 -15.70 -4.34
C LYS A 194 -8.67 -16.29 -3.56
N SER A 195 -7.50 -16.36 -4.19
CA SER A 195 -6.30 -17.01 -3.65
C SER A 195 -5.39 -16.08 -2.85
N SER A 196 -5.81 -14.86 -2.51
CA SER A 196 -4.92 -13.93 -1.78
C SER A 196 -4.51 -14.44 -0.40
N HIS A 197 -5.32 -15.32 0.21
CA HIS A 197 -5.01 -15.92 1.51
C HIS A 197 -3.77 -16.84 1.42
N GLU A 198 -3.52 -17.46 0.27
CA GLU A 198 -2.34 -18.30 0.03
C GLU A 198 -1.04 -17.48 0.09
N LEU A 199 -1.08 -16.26 -0.46
CA LEU A 199 0.07 -15.33 -0.45
C LEU A 199 0.48 -14.89 0.95
N SER A 200 -0.42 -15.00 1.92
CA SER A 200 -0.18 -14.61 3.30
C SER A 200 0.29 -15.78 4.17
N SER A 201 -0.04 -17.01 3.76
CA SER A 201 0.20 -18.23 4.55
C SER A 201 1.50 -18.94 4.16
N ARG A 202 1.98 -18.73 2.93
CA ARG A 202 3.25 -19.30 2.47
C ARG A 202 4.43 -18.56 3.08
N ARG A 203 4.88 -19.03 4.24
CA ARG A 203 6.26 -18.75 4.65
C ARG A 203 7.17 -19.45 3.66
N SER A 204 7.88 -18.67 2.86
CA SER A 204 8.95 -19.21 2.03
C SER A 204 9.98 -19.86 2.95
N GLU A 205 10.10 -21.19 2.88
CA GLU A 205 11.12 -21.96 3.63
C GLU A 205 12.55 -21.44 3.37
N LYS A 206 12.74 -20.69 2.29
CA LYS A 206 14.04 -20.13 1.85
C LYS A 206 14.32 -18.72 2.37
N GLY A 207 13.58 -18.22 3.37
CA GLY A 207 13.85 -16.92 3.97
C GLY A 207 13.62 -15.74 3.02
N GLY A 208 12.75 -15.92 2.02
CA GLY A 208 12.33 -14.84 1.13
C GLY A 208 11.38 -13.86 1.84
N TYR A 209 11.48 -12.57 1.51
CA TYR A 209 10.52 -11.54 1.93
C TYR A 209 9.13 -11.89 1.39
N CYS A 210 8.14 -12.06 2.26
CA CYS A 210 6.76 -12.22 1.81
C CYS A 210 6.12 -10.85 1.51
N LEU A 211 4.98 -10.86 0.81
CA LEU A 211 4.25 -9.64 0.46
C LEU A 211 3.86 -8.84 1.71
N LEU A 212 3.44 -9.52 2.78
CA LEU A 212 3.02 -8.90 4.04
C LEU A 212 4.17 -8.16 4.72
N ASP A 213 5.37 -8.76 4.77
CA ASP A 213 6.55 -8.13 5.38
C ASP A 213 6.95 -6.86 4.62
N MET A 214 6.89 -6.91 3.29
CA MET A 214 7.16 -5.73 2.46
C MET A 214 6.15 -4.61 2.72
N LEU A 215 4.85 -4.93 2.74
CA LEU A 215 3.81 -3.94 3.02
C LEU A 215 3.92 -3.34 4.42
N ALA A 216 4.22 -4.14 5.45
CA ALA A 216 4.41 -3.65 6.81
C ALA A 216 5.64 -2.73 6.93
N ARG A 217 6.76 -3.13 6.31
CA ARG A 217 7.98 -2.31 6.24
C ARG A 217 7.73 -0.98 5.52
N GLU A 218 7.02 -1.04 4.40
CA GLU A 218 6.71 0.15 3.60
C GLU A 218 5.76 1.10 4.35
N PHE A 219 4.76 0.55 5.06
CA PHE A 219 3.90 1.34 5.94
C PHE A 219 4.70 2.12 6.98
N LEU A 220 5.64 1.45 7.68
CA LEU A 220 6.49 2.08 8.70
C LEU A 220 7.38 3.17 8.09
N ALA A 221 7.99 2.90 6.93
CA ALA A 221 8.84 3.86 6.23
C ALA A 221 8.06 5.13 5.83
N LEU A 222 6.92 4.96 5.16
CA LEU A 222 6.09 6.08 4.72
C LEU A 222 5.44 6.82 5.91
N SER A 223 5.04 6.10 6.96
CA SER A 223 4.52 6.69 8.19
C SER A 223 5.59 7.56 8.86
N THR A 224 6.82 7.05 9.01
CA THR A 224 7.94 7.79 9.59
C THR A 224 8.26 9.06 8.81
N TYR A 225 8.27 8.97 7.48
CA TYR A 225 8.43 10.12 6.59
C TYR A 225 7.34 11.15 6.84
N MET A 226 6.08 10.73 6.78
CA MET A 226 4.92 11.59 6.96
C MET A 226 4.91 12.26 8.34
N GLN A 227 5.17 11.52 9.41
CA GLN A 227 5.25 12.06 10.77
C GLN A 227 6.34 13.13 10.87
N THR A 228 7.52 12.89 10.27
CA THR A 228 8.63 13.85 10.25
C THR A 228 8.26 15.12 9.50
N SER A 229 7.62 15.00 8.32
CA SER A 229 7.18 16.15 7.52
C SER A 229 6.09 16.95 8.24
N ILE A 230 5.14 16.29 8.93
CA ILE A 230 4.11 16.98 9.73
C ILE A 230 4.74 17.71 10.93
N ARG A 231 5.60 17.04 11.71
CA ARG A 231 6.27 17.67 12.86
C ARG A 231 7.10 18.89 12.44
N ARG A 232 7.80 18.80 11.31
CA ARG A 232 8.52 19.96 10.74
C ARG A 232 7.56 21.10 10.41
N GLY A 233 6.41 20.80 9.81
CA GLY A 233 5.38 21.78 9.47
C GLY A 233 4.69 22.42 10.68
N LEU A 234 4.58 21.70 11.79
CA LEU A 234 4.02 22.21 13.05
C LEU A 234 4.99 23.09 13.86
N GLY A 235 6.28 23.11 13.48
CA GLY A 235 7.34 23.82 14.21
C GLY A 235 7.88 23.02 15.40
N SER A 236 9.15 23.29 15.75
CA SER A 236 9.73 22.73 16.98
C SER A 236 9.11 23.43 18.19
N PRO A 237 8.66 22.72 19.23
CA PRO A 237 7.97 23.29 20.40
C PRO A 237 8.84 24.21 21.30
N GLY A 238 9.93 24.80 20.78
CA GLY A 238 10.81 25.73 21.49
C GLY A 238 11.40 26.86 20.64
N SER A 239 10.93 27.07 19.41
CA SER A 239 11.31 28.28 18.64
C SER A 239 10.51 29.50 19.13
N ASP A 240 11.16 30.67 19.19
CA ASP A 240 10.59 31.92 19.70
C ASP A 240 9.16 32.19 19.17
N PRO A 241 8.21 32.55 20.06
CA PRO A 241 6.79 32.74 19.71
C PRO A 241 6.55 33.85 18.69
N ASP A 242 7.52 34.74 18.47
CA ASP A 242 7.41 35.84 17.52
C ASP A 242 7.66 35.44 16.06
N THR A 243 8.15 34.23 15.79
CA THR A 243 8.30 33.72 14.42
C THR A 243 7.14 32.78 14.12
N SER A 244 5.99 33.33 13.75
CA SER A 244 4.83 32.52 13.35
C SER A 244 5.27 31.55 12.24
N PRO A 245 5.24 30.22 12.47
CA PRO A 245 5.68 29.26 11.47
C PRO A 245 4.73 29.38 10.28
N SER A 246 5.22 29.92 9.18
CA SER A 246 4.46 29.88 7.94
C SER A 246 4.33 28.41 7.55
N LEU A 247 3.10 27.89 7.50
CA LEU A 247 2.72 26.59 6.93
C LEU A 247 3.17 26.40 5.45
N GLN A 248 3.99 27.31 4.92
CA GLN A 248 4.33 27.45 3.51
C GLN A 248 5.36 26.44 3.01
N GLU A 249 6.01 25.67 3.88
CA GLU A 249 6.97 24.65 3.43
C GLU A 249 6.55 23.24 3.87
N LEU A 250 5.26 22.94 3.71
CA LEU A 250 4.83 21.55 3.74
C LEU A 250 5.46 20.83 2.55
N ASP A 251 6.12 19.72 2.86
CA ASP A 251 6.86 18.90 1.91
C ASP A 251 6.05 18.57 0.65
N LEU A 252 6.60 18.91 -0.53
CA LEU A 252 5.96 18.71 -1.83
C LEU A 252 5.73 17.23 -2.16
N LEU A 253 6.44 16.31 -1.48
CA LEU A 253 6.28 14.86 -1.64
C LEU A 253 5.15 14.29 -0.77
N LEU A 254 4.64 15.04 0.20
CA LEU A 254 3.63 14.56 1.14
C LEU A 254 2.36 14.03 0.47
N PRO A 255 1.80 14.63 -0.60
CA PRO A 255 0.65 14.05 -1.30
C PRO A 255 0.91 12.64 -1.85
N LYS A 256 2.12 12.40 -2.40
CA LYS A 256 2.52 11.08 -2.91
C LYS A 256 2.65 10.06 -1.79
N VAL A 257 3.26 10.47 -0.66
CA VAL A 257 3.41 9.62 0.53
C VAL A 257 2.05 9.25 1.12
N CYS A 258 1.10 10.19 1.16
CA CYS A 258 -0.27 9.92 1.58
C CYS A 258 -0.96 8.89 0.66
N GLU A 259 -0.80 9.03 -0.66
CA GLU A 259 -1.35 8.05 -1.63
C GLU A 259 -0.74 6.66 -1.42
N GLY A 260 0.58 6.57 -1.26
CA GLY A 260 1.27 5.33 -0.94
C GLY A 260 0.77 4.69 0.35
N LEU A 261 0.64 5.46 1.43
CA LEU A 261 0.12 4.99 2.73
C LEU A 261 -1.30 4.46 2.63
N VAL A 262 -2.16 5.11 1.86
CA VAL A 262 -3.54 4.66 1.62
C VAL A 262 -3.52 3.28 0.94
N LEU A 263 -2.75 3.12 -0.14
CA LEU A 263 -2.65 1.84 -0.88
C LEU A 263 -2.09 0.72 -0.01
N VAL A 264 -1.03 0.99 0.76
CA VAL A 264 -0.44 0.00 1.68
C VAL A 264 -1.43 -0.39 2.76
N ALA A 265 -2.12 0.58 3.38
CA ALA A 265 -3.14 0.31 4.40
C ALA A 265 -4.32 -0.49 3.86
N GLN A 266 -4.75 -0.23 2.62
CA GLN A 266 -5.79 -0.99 1.92
C GLN A 266 -5.35 -2.43 1.64
N CYS A 267 -4.14 -2.63 1.12
CA CYS A 267 -3.57 -3.97 0.92
C CYS A 267 -3.50 -4.77 2.23
N LEU A 268 -2.97 -4.17 3.30
CA LEU A 268 -2.89 -4.78 4.63
C LEU A 268 -4.28 -5.11 5.20
N THR A 269 -5.25 -4.21 5.01
CA THR A 269 -6.66 -4.42 5.38
C THR A 269 -7.23 -5.63 4.67
N THR A 270 -7.10 -5.71 3.34
CA THR A 270 -7.65 -6.80 2.53
C THR A 270 -7.01 -8.16 2.88
N ILE A 271 -5.69 -8.18 3.08
CA ILE A 271 -4.96 -9.37 3.54
C ILE A 271 -5.47 -9.83 4.91
N THR A 272 -5.58 -8.91 5.87
CA THR A 272 -5.96 -9.25 7.25
C THR A 272 -7.40 -9.76 7.33
N LEU A 273 -8.34 -9.11 6.65
CA LEU A 273 -9.76 -9.53 6.61
C LEU A 273 -9.92 -10.94 6.03
N ARG A 274 -9.23 -11.23 4.92
CA ARG A 274 -9.31 -12.57 4.31
C ARG A 274 -8.64 -13.64 5.13
N GLY A 275 -7.59 -13.27 5.87
CA GLY A 275 -7.01 -14.12 6.90
C GLY A 275 -8.03 -14.53 7.95
N GLN A 276 -8.83 -13.58 8.42
CA GLN A 276 -9.92 -13.85 9.39
C GLN A 276 -11.02 -14.73 8.78
N GLU A 277 -11.48 -14.44 7.56
CA GLU A 277 -12.49 -15.25 6.86
C GLU A 277 -12.07 -16.71 6.66
N THR A 278 -10.79 -16.95 6.37
CA THR A 278 -10.28 -18.32 6.17
C THR A 278 -10.30 -19.10 7.49
N ASN A 279 -9.98 -18.45 8.60
CA ASN A 279 -10.00 -19.08 9.94
C ASN A 279 -11.43 -19.40 10.41
N THR A 280 -12.43 -18.61 10.02
CA THR A 280 -13.83 -18.88 10.39
C THR A 280 -14.43 -20.02 9.58
N MET A 281 -14.05 -20.17 8.30
CA MET A 281 -14.53 -21.26 7.45
C MET A 281 -13.89 -22.62 7.76
N ASN A 282 -12.62 -22.63 8.18
CA ASN A 282 -11.88 -23.84 8.51
C ASN A 282 -11.40 -23.79 9.97
N PRO A 283 -12.31 -23.93 10.96
CA PRO A 283 -11.91 -23.96 12.35
C PRO A 283 -11.01 -25.18 12.57
N VAL A 284 -9.71 -24.94 12.78
CA VAL A 284 -8.76 -25.99 13.15
C VAL A 284 -9.30 -26.62 14.44
N PRO A 285 -9.55 -27.94 14.46
CA PRO A 285 -10.06 -28.59 15.66
C PRO A 285 -9.11 -28.29 16.81
N PRO A 286 -9.62 -27.86 17.98
CA PRO A 286 -8.79 -27.48 19.11
C PRO A 286 -7.85 -28.63 19.41
N SER A 287 -6.56 -28.43 19.13
CA SER A 287 -5.55 -29.43 19.43
C SER A 287 -5.62 -29.68 20.93
N THR A 288 -5.86 -30.93 21.33
CA THR A 288 -6.15 -31.34 22.72
C THR A 288 -4.98 -31.17 23.69
N ALA A 289 -3.90 -30.52 23.26
CA ALA A 289 -2.85 -30.00 24.13
C ALA A 289 -3.42 -28.86 24.99
N ALA A 290 -3.99 -29.24 26.14
CA ALA A 290 -4.56 -28.36 27.14
C ALA A 290 -3.55 -27.28 27.57
N GLY A 291 -3.80 -26.03 27.15
CA GLY A 291 -3.07 -24.87 27.66
C GLY A 291 -2.68 -23.80 26.63
N SER A 292 -2.80 -24.03 25.33
CA SER A 292 -2.48 -22.97 24.36
C SER A 292 -3.63 -21.96 24.30
N PRO A 293 -3.40 -20.65 24.59
CA PRO A 293 -4.36 -19.61 24.31
C PRO A 293 -4.75 -19.66 22.83
N TYR A 294 -6.03 -19.38 22.55
CA TYR A 294 -6.66 -19.46 21.23
C TYR A 294 -5.71 -19.05 20.11
N PRO A 295 -5.56 -19.86 19.05
CA PRO A 295 -4.65 -19.53 17.96
C PRO A 295 -5.13 -18.21 17.33
N LEU A 296 -4.36 -17.15 17.57
CA LEU A 296 -4.50 -15.89 16.85
C LEU A 296 -4.48 -16.21 15.35
N SER A 297 -5.27 -15.47 14.57
CA SER A 297 -5.15 -15.52 13.11
C SER A 297 -3.67 -15.45 12.74
N PRO A 298 -3.09 -16.42 12.01
CA PRO A 298 -1.66 -16.47 11.75
C PRO A 298 -1.13 -15.16 11.15
N ILE A 299 -1.97 -14.49 10.35
CA ILE A 299 -1.68 -13.22 9.68
C ILE A 299 -1.68 -12.06 10.68
N ALA A 300 -2.67 -12.00 11.57
CA ALA A 300 -2.67 -11.01 12.65
C ALA A 300 -1.45 -11.25 13.55
N GLY A 301 -1.17 -12.50 13.92
CA GLY A 301 0.01 -12.89 14.68
C GLY A 301 1.34 -12.59 13.99
N MET A 302 1.40 -12.55 12.66
CA MET A 302 2.60 -12.14 11.92
C MET A 302 2.82 -10.64 12.00
N ILE A 303 1.79 -9.84 11.69
CA ILE A 303 1.85 -8.38 11.84
C ILE A 303 2.15 -8.02 13.30
N THR A 304 1.52 -8.73 14.24
CA THR A 304 1.64 -8.50 15.68
C THR A 304 2.71 -9.34 16.35
N SER A 305 3.60 -9.97 15.59
CA SER A 305 4.75 -10.67 16.16
C SER A 305 5.60 -9.68 16.94
N GLU A 306 6.26 -10.13 18.00
CA GLU A 306 6.86 -9.25 19.03
C GLU A 306 7.71 -8.10 18.48
N PHE A 307 8.34 -8.28 17.31
CA PHE A 307 9.20 -7.25 16.74
C PHE A 307 8.47 -6.22 15.86
N LEU A 308 7.54 -6.64 15.00
CA LEU A 308 6.84 -5.73 14.08
C LEU A 308 5.56 -5.15 14.70
N GLY A 309 4.93 -5.88 15.62
CA GLY A 309 3.59 -5.54 16.11
C GLY A 309 3.51 -4.27 16.93
N GLN A 310 4.43 -4.10 17.88
CA GLN A 310 4.40 -2.96 18.79
C GLN A 310 4.72 -1.65 18.06
N GLU A 311 5.81 -1.65 17.27
CA GLU A 311 6.22 -0.50 16.47
C GLU A 311 5.15 -0.13 15.42
N PHE A 312 4.53 -1.13 14.79
CA PHE A 312 3.47 -0.88 13.80
C PHE A 312 2.26 -0.18 14.40
N VAL A 313 1.77 -0.67 15.53
CA VAL A 313 0.60 -0.07 16.21
C VAL A 313 0.95 1.32 16.76
N GLU A 314 2.13 1.50 17.35
CA GLU A 314 2.62 2.80 17.81
C GLU A 314 2.71 3.82 16.68
N SER A 315 3.33 3.44 15.56
CA SER A 315 3.46 4.28 14.38
C SER A 315 2.10 4.65 13.79
N LEU A 316 1.13 3.73 13.81
CA LEU A 316 -0.24 4.00 13.37
C LEU A 316 -0.93 5.02 14.29
N ILE A 317 -0.89 4.81 15.61
CA ILE A 317 -1.50 5.73 16.59
C ILE A 317 -0.86 7.12 16.54
N GLU A 318 0.46 7.18 16.46
CA GLU A 318 1.18 8.44 16.37
C GLU A 318 0.87 9.18 15.07
N LEU A 319 0.80 8.47 13.95
CA LEU A 319 0.39 9.08 12.69
C LEU A 319 -1.04 9.64 12.78
N LEU A 320 -1.99 8.88 13.33
CA LEU A 320 -3.36 9.37 13.55
C LEU A 320 -3.39 10.64 14.41
N ARG A 321 -2.60 10.68 15.49
CA ARG A 321 -2.48 11.83 16.40
C ARG A 321 -1.95 13.07 15.67
N LEU A 322 -0.91 12.92 14.87
CA LEU A 322 -0.33 14.02 14.10
C LEU A 322 -1.28 14.53 13.02
N ILE A 323 -1.99 13.64 12.32
CA ILE A 323 -2.96 14.07 11.29
C ILE A 323 -4.18 14.77 11.96
N ASP A 324 -4.59 14.34 13.16
CA ASP A 324 -5.63 15.04 13.93
C ASP A 324 -5.19 16.46 14.33
N THR A 325 -3.91 16.62 14.70
CA THR A 325 -3.30 17.91 15.03
C THR A 325 -3.17 18.81 13.80
N LEU A 326 -2.69 18.26 12.67
CA LEU A 326 -2.43 19.01 11.45
C LEU A 326 -3.71 19.46 10.73
N VAL A 327 -4.73 18.59 10.72
CA VAL A 327 -6.03 18.89 10.14
C VAL A 327 -7.01 19.04 11.30
N PRO A 328 -6.93 20.18 12.04
CA PRO A 328 -7.87 20.44 13.11
C PRO A 328 -9.27 20.40 12.51
N ARG A 329 -10.21 19.83 13.27
CA ARG A 329 -11.59 19.58 12.86
C ARG A 329 -12.11 20.78 12.08
N ILE A 330 -12.16 20.66 10.76
CA ILE A 330 -12.92 21.59 9.93
C ILE A 330 -14.35 21.34 10.39
N THR A 331 -14.89 22.24 11.19
CA THR A 331 -16.30 22.26 11.54
C THR A 331 -17.07 22.53 10.24
N TYR A 332 -17.31 21.44 9.50
CA TYR A 332 -18.21 21.41 8.35
C TYR A 332 -19.58 21.86 8.86
N GLY A 333 -19.91 23.13 8.68
CA GLY A 333 -21.26 23.62 8.97
C GLY A 333 -21.41 25.07 9.38
N LYS A 334 -20.36 25.77 9.85
CA LYS A 334 -20.43 27.21 10.09
C LYS A 334 -19.01 27.75 10.27
N VAL A 335 -18.57 28.60 9.34
CA VAL A 335 -17.64 29.65 9.74
C VAL A 335 -18.43 30.48 10.74
N VAL A 336 -18.32 30.16 12.03
CA VAL A 336 -18.75 31.08 13.07
C VAL A 336 -17.79 32.25 12.91
N GLU A 337 -18.25 33.33 12.27
CA GLU A 337 -17.56 34.60 12.33
C GLU A 337 -17.31 34.86 13.82
N VAL A 338 -16.06 34.69 14.26
CA VAL A 338 -15.65 35.11 15.59
C VAL A 338 -15.95 36.59 15.61
N PRO A 339 -16.92 37.07 16.42
CA PRO A 339 -17.25 38.47 16.44
C PRO A 339 -15.99 39.16 16.93
N SER A 340 -15.29 39.80 16.00
CA SER A 340 -14.14 40.64 16.29
C SER A 340 -14.67 41.65 17.30
N THR A 341 -14.15 41.57 18.52
CA THR A 341 -14.49 42.50 19.61
C THR A 341 -13.80 43.81 19.27
N GLN A 342 -14.28 44.50 18.22
CA GLN A 342 -13.91 45.87 17.97
C GLN A 342 -14.71 46.73 18.93
N GLY A 343 -13.94 47.43 19.76
CA GLY A 343 -14.42 48.45 20.66
C GLY A 343 -15.39 49.39 19.95
N GLN A 344 -16.48 49.60 20.65
CA GLN A 344 -17.49 50.61 20.44
C GLN A 344 -16.82 52.00 20.49
N GLU A 345 -16.42 52.55 19.34
CA GLU A 345 -16.29 54.00 19.19
C GLU A 345 -17.46 54.51 18.34
N MET A 346 -18.35 55.23 19.01
CA MET A 346 -19.41 56.03 18.41
C MET A 346 -18.77 57.15 17.59
N GLY A 347 -18.92 57.09 16.27
CA GLY A 347 -18.52 58.16 15.36
C GLY A 347 -19.38 58.17 14.11
N LEU A 348 -20.45 58.95 14.14
CA LEU A 348 -21.29 59.29 12.99
C LEU A 348 -20.43 59.94 11.91
N ASN A 349 -20.29 59.31 10.74
CA ASN A 349 -20.31 60.00 9.44
C ASN A 349 -20.39 58.99 8.30
N ALA A 350 -21.50 59.07 7.56
CA ALA A 350 -21.77 58.29 6.36
C ALA A 350 -20.91 58.77 5.19
N THR A 351 -20.22 57.84 4.54
CA THR A 351 -19.78 57.97 3.15
C THR A 351 -20.17 56.69 2.40
N PRO A 352 -20.86 56.81 1.24
CA PRO A 352 -21.18 55.65 0.42
C PRO A 352 -20.04 55.37 -0.57
N ALA A 353 -19.91 54.08 -0.92
CA ALA A 353 -19.30 53.57 -2.14
C ALA A 353 -17.76 53.66 -2.30
N VAL A 354 -17.07 52.60 -1.86
CA VAL A 354 -16.15 51.86 -2.74
C VAL A 354 -16.38 50.37 -2.47
N ALA A 355 -16.97 49.67 -3.44
CA ALA A 355 -17.11 48.22 -3.41
C ALA A 355 -15.72 47.58 -3.49
N SER A 356 -15.08 47.38 -2.33
CA SER A 356 -13.85 46.62 -2.25
C SER A 356 -14.17 45.17 -2.60
N ASN A 357 -13.63 44.68 -3.71
CA ASN A 357 -13.49 43.27 -4.03
C ASN A 357 -12.72 42.56 -2.90
N ARG A 358 -13.37 42.30 -1.76
CA ARG A 358 -12.93 41.30 -0.79
C ARG A 358 -13.06 39.96 -1.50
N ARG A 359 -12.02 39.59 -2.25
CA ARG A 359 -11.79 38.21 -2.65
C ARG A 359 -11.80 37.42 -1.36
N ASP A 360 -12.85 36.65 -1.16
CA ASP A 360 -12.99 35.74 -0.04
C ASP A 360 -11.71 34.89 0.04
N PRO A 361 -10.84 35.10 1.05
CA PRO A 361 -9.59 34.35 1.17
C PRO A 361 -9.83 32.86 1.45
N GLY A 362 -11.10 32.44 1.61
CA GLY A 362 -11.51 31.11 2.06
C GLY A 362 -11.59 30.01 1.01
N HIS A 363 -11.23 30.25 -0.27
CA HIS A 363 -11.33 29.22 -1.33
C HIS A 363 -10.00 29.00 -2.06
N ASP A 364 -8.96 28.62 -1.33
CA ASP A 364 -7.78 28.01 -1.97
C ASP A 364 -8.10 26.54 -2.31
N PRO A 365 -8.28 26.19 -3.61
CA PRO A 365 -8.61 24.82 -4.01
C PRO A 365 -7.55 23.81 -3.55
N LYS A 366 -6.29 24.22 -3.36
CA LYS A 366 -5.22 23.34 -2.89
C LYS A 366 -5.41 22.92 -1.44
N ARG A 367 -5.92 23.82 -0.59
CA ARG A 367 -6.22 23.50 0.82
C ARG A 367 -7.38 22.51 0.92
N ILE A 368 -8.41 22.68 0.10
CA ILE A 368 -9.55 21.76 0.03
C ILE A 368 -9.09 20.37 -0.41
N GLN A 369 -8.26 20.30 -1.45
CA GLN A 369 -7.70 19.03 -1.94
C GLN A 369 -6.82 18.34 -0.89
N ALA A 370 -5.94 19.09 -0.21
CA ALA A 370 -5.11 18.53 0.86
C ALA A 370 -5.97 17.97 2.01
N ALA A 371 -6.99 18.71 2.45
CA ALA A 371 -7.92 18.26 3.48
C ALA A 371 -8.65 16.96 3.09
N GLN A 372 -9.05 16.83 1.82
CA GLN A 372 -9.67 15.60 1.30
C GLN A 372 -8.70 14.41 1.34
N VAL A 373 -7.45 14.59 0.92
CA VAL A 373 -6.41 13.54 0.98
C VAL A 373 -6.20 13.08 2.42
N PHE A 374 -6.10 14.01 3.38
CA PHE A 374 -5.96 13.68 4.80
C PHE A 374 -7.21 12.98 5.38
N ALA A 375 -8.41 13.27 4.88
CA ALA A 375 -9.63 12.59 5.30
C ALA A 375 -9.62 11.11 4.88
N HIS A 376 -9.16 10.81 3.66
CA HIS A 376 -9.07 9.43 3.16
C HIS A 376 -8.07 8.59 3.96
N ILE A 377 -6.88 9.13 4.22
CA ILE A 377 -5.88 8.42 5.02
C ILE A 377 -6.34 8.23 6.47
N LYS A 378 -6.98 9.22 7.12
CA LYS A 378 -7.56 9.05 8.47
C LYS A 378 -8.52 7.86 8.51
N ARG A 379 -9.44 7.78 7.54
CA ARG A 379 -10.43 6.70 7.44
C ARG A 379 -9.76 5.33 7.31
N ASP A 380 -8.78 5.21 6.43
CA ASP A 380 -8.16 3.92 6.13
C ASP A 380 -7.23 3.46 7.27
N LEU A 381 -6.53 4.38 7.94
CA LEU A 381 -5.74 4.09 9.15
C LEU A 381 -6.61 3.64 10.33
N VAL A 382 -7.73 4.34 10.60
CA VAL A 382 -8.68 3.94 11.66
C VAL A 382 -9.27 2.57 11.35
N ARG A 383 -9.65 2.31 10.08
CA ARG A 383 -10.16 1.01 9.65
C ARG A 383 -9.13 -0.10 9.88
N LEU A 384 -7.88 0.11 9.46
CA LEU A 384 -6.80 -0.86 9.64
C LEU A 384 -6.58 -1.16 11.13
N LEU A 385 -6.49 -0.14 11.98
CA LEU A 385 -6.37 -0.30 13.43
C LEU A 385 -7.52 -1.12 14.02
N GLY A 386 -8.76 -0.84 13.60
CA GLY A 386 -9.94 -1.58 14.04
C GLY A 386 -9.88 -3.06 13.68
N ILE A 387 -9.42 -3.38 12.48
CA ILE A 387 -9.29 -4.77 12.03
C ILE A 387 -8.19 -5.48 12.82
N LEU A 388 -7.05 -4.83 13.06
CA LEU A 388 -5.95 -5.37 13.85
C LEU A 388 -6.33 -5.58 15.32
N ALA A 389 -7.13 -4.67 15.89
CA ALA A 389 -7.64 -4.77 17.26
C ALA A 389 -8.81 -5.75 17.40
N SER A 390 -9.48 -6.13 16.30
CA SER A 390 -10.59 -7.07 16.33
C SER A 390 -10.09 -8.43 16.79
N ASP A 391 -10.66 -8.92 17.90
CA ASP A 391 -10.32 -10.22 18.50
C ASP A 391 -8.84 -10.42 18.88
N ASN A 392 -8.06 -9.34 18.96
CA ASN A 392 -6.66 -9.37 19.39
C ASN A 392 -6.44 -8.53 20.64
N ARG A 393 -6.49 -9.18 21.81
CA ARG A 393 -6.33 -8.52 23.11
C ARG A 393 -4.97 -7.84 23.26
N ALA A 394 -3.89 -8.44 22.75
CA ALA A 394 -2.55 -7.85 22.85
C ALA A 394 -2.49 -6.50 22.11
N VAL A 395 -3.04 -6.44 20.89
CA VAL A 395 -3.16 -5.17 20.15
C VAL A 395 -4.05 -4.17 20.90
N GLN A 396 -5.19 -4.61 21.42
CA GLN A 396 -6.08 -3.71 22.17
C GLN A 396 -5.42 -3.13 23.43
N ASP A 397 -4.70 -3.96 24.19
CA ASP A 397 -3.95 -3.53 25.38
C ASP A 397 -2.86 -2.54 24.98
N HIS A 398 -2.09 -2.83 23.93
CA HIS A 398 -1.06 -1.93 23.40
C HIS A 398 -1.62 -0.58 22.94
N VAL A 399 -2.77 -0.58 22.24
CA VAL A 399 -3.45 0.66 21.84
C VAL A 399 -3.85 1.51 23.06
N ARG A 400 -4.26 0.87 24.17
CA ARG A 400 -4.59 1.59 25.42
C ARG A 400 -3.33 2.19 26.05
N GLU A 401 -2.24 1.42 26.10
CA GLU A 401 -0.95 1.83 26.65
C GLU A 401 -0.33 3.02 25.89
N CYS A 402 -0.42 3.02 24.56
CA CYS A 402 0.09 4.12 23.72
C CYS A 402 -0.86 5.33 23.63
N GLY A 403 -1.92 5.38 24.45
CA GLY A 403 -2.89 6.47 24.47
C GLY A 403 -3.68 6.60 23.16
N GLY A 404 -3.92 5.49 22.46
CA GLY A 404 -4.66 5.46 21.20
C GLY A 404 -6.16 5.66 21.35
N LEU A 405 -6.73 5.33 22.52
CA LEU A 405 -8.17 5.54 22.79
C LEU A 405 -8.60 7.02 22.64
N PRO A 406 -7.98 8.01 23.32
CA PRO A 406 -8.27 9.42 23.08
C PRO A 406 -8.10 9.85 21.62
N VAL A 407 -7.08 9.34 20.93
CA VAL A 407 -6.82 9.67 19.52
C VAL A 407 -7.98 9.22 18.63
N VAL A 408 -8.40 7.95 18.74
CA VAL A 408 -9.53 7.43 17.95
C VAL A 408 -10.85 8.13 18.31
N MET A 409 -11.06 8.44 19.59
CA MET A 409 -12.23 9.22 20.03
C MET A 409 -12.24 10.65 19.46
N ASN A 410 -11.08 11.30 19.39
CA ASN A 410 -10.95 12.63 18.80
C ASN A 410 -11.23 12.63 17.29
N LEU A 411 -11.04 11.50 16.61
CA LEU A 411 -11.37 11.34 15.20
C LEU A 411 -12.86 11.05 14.95
N CYS A 412 -13.63 10.71 15.98
CA CYS A 412 -15.08 10.60 15.89
C CYS A 412 -15.69 12.01 15.81
N VAL A 413 -16.17 12.39 14.63
CA VAL A 413 -17.02 13.57 14.44
C VAL A 413 -18.44 13.20 14.88
N ILE A 414 -19.07 14.06 15.69
CA ILE A 414 -20.50 13.97 15.98
C ILE A 414 -21.23 14.36 14.68
N ASP A 415 -21.92 13.39 14.06
CA ASP A 415 -22.75 13.61 12.87
C ASP A 415 -24.16 14.01 13.33
N ASP A 416 -24.40 15.31 13.47
CA ASP A 416 -25.69 15.89 13.89
C ASP A 416 -26.85 15.57 12.91
N TYR A 417 -26.56 15.04 11.71
CA TYR A 417 -27.55 14.70 10.69
C TYR A 417 -27.88 13.21 10.61
N ASN A 418 -27.33 12.38 11.51
CA ASN A 418 -27.64 10.95 11.54
C ASN A 418 -29.02 10.72 12.22
N PRO A 419 -30.07 10.29 11.50
CA PRO A 419 -31.44 10.23 12.01
C PRO A 419 -31.70 9.13 13.07
N CYS A 420 -30.65 8.43 13.53
CA CYS A 420 -30.76 7.44 14.61
C CYS A 420 -30.69 8.10 15.99
N GLU A 421 -31.71 8.87 16.35
CA GLU A 421 -31.93 9.34 17.72
C GLU A 421 -33.39 9.04 18.08
N PRO A 422 -33.66 7.96 18.86
CA PRO A 422 -33.41 8.06 20.31
C PRO A 422 -32.91 6.79 21.04
N TYR A 423 -32.47 5.70 20.37
CA TYR A 423 -32.18 4.45 21.12
C TYR A 423 -30.72 4.14 21.48
N PHE A 424 -29.69 4.75 20.86
CA PHE A 424 -28.30 4.65 21.34
C PHE A 424 -27.45 5.83 20.87
N GLN A 425 -27.01 6.66 21.82
CA GLN A 425 -26.27 7.91 21.63
C GLN A 425 -24.85 7.73 21.04
N ALA A 426 -24.54 8.59 20.06
CA ALA A 426 -23.25 9.27 19.79
C ALA A 426 -22.08 8.65 19.01
N LEU A 427 -22.15 7.48 18.35
CA LEU A 427 -21.00 6.98 17.57
C LEU A 427 -21.41 6.22 16.31
N ARG A 428 -21.55 6.85 15.12
CA ARG A 428 -21.59 6.13 13.83
C ARG A 428 -21.10 6.93 12.61
N LYS A 429 -19.99 6.45 12.01
CA LYS A 429 -19.86 6.12 10.56
C LYS A 429 -18.45 5.62 10.19
N VAL A 430 -17.41 5.83 11.03
CA VAL A 430 -16.03 5.34 10.73
C VAL A 430 -15.36 4.58 11.90
N SER A 431 -15.70 4.85 13.16
CA SER A 431 -15.05 4.24 14.34
C SER A 431 -15.84 3.28 15.25
N PRO A 432 -17.15 2.95 15.07
CA PRO A 432 -17.87 2.15 16.09
C PRO A 432 -17.37 0.70 16.26
N PRO A 433 -17.09 -0.07 15.19
CA PRO A 433 -16.52 -1.41 15.35
C PRO A 433 -15.13 -1.38 15.99
N VAL A 434 -14.34 -0.33 15.69
CA VAL A 434 -13.01 -0.11 16.26
C VAL A 434 -13.12 0.17 17.75
N LEU A 435 -13.96 1.13 18.14
CA LEU A 435 -14.17 1.49 19.53
C LEU A 435 -14.79 0.33 20.30
N MET A 436 -15.77 -0.36 19.74
CA MET A 436 -16.35 -1.55 20.35
C MET A 436 -15.29 -2.64 20.50
N GLY A 437 -14.48 -2.93 19.49
CA GLY A 437 -13.36 -3.87 19.62
C GLY A 437 -12.39 -3.47 20.73
N LEU A 438 -12.01 -2.19 20.79
CA LEU A 438 -11.12 -1.63 21.81
C LEU A 438 -11.75 -1.51 23.21
N LEU A 439 -13.07 -1.55 23.35
CA LEU A 439 -13.78 -1.47 24.64
C LEU A 439 -14.28 -2.84 25.12
N THR A 440 -14.52 -3.78 24.21
CA THR A 440 -15.08 -5.10 24.52
C THR A 440 -14.10 -5.88 25.38
N ARG A 441 -14.58 -6.36 26.54
CA ARG A 441 -13.85 -7.17 27.54
C ARG A 441 -12.75 -6.45 28.35
N SER A 442 -12.69 -5.11 28.33
CA SER A 442 -11.85 -4.33 29.24
C SER A 442 -12.68 -3.67 30.33
N THR A 443 -12.62 -4.19 31.56
CA THR A 443 -13.26 -3.58 32.73
C THR A 443 -12.76 -2.14 32.94
N ARG A 444 -11.45 -1.90 32.78
CA ARG A 444 -10.84 -0.56 32.93
C ARG A 444 -11.31 0.46 31.88
N ALA A 445 -11.53 0.05 30.64
CA ALA A 445 -11.97 0.98 29.59
C ALA A 445 -13.44 1.39 29.74
N CYS A 446 -14.30 0.46 30.17
CA CYS A 446 -15.66 0.78 30.59
C CYS A 446 -15.69 1.81 31.73
N TYR A 447 -14.77 1.69 32.70
CA TYR A 447 -14.62 2.69 33.77
C TYR A 447 -14.20 4.07 33.24
N PHE A 448 -13.29 4.15 32.26
CA PHE A 448 -12.85 5.42 31.68
C PHE A 448 -13.98 6.15 30.92
N CYS A 449 -14.79 5.43 30.13
CA CYS A 449 -15.96 6.01 29.47
C CYS A 449 -17.10 6.38 30.45
N ALA A 450 -17.17 5.71 31.61
CA ALA A 450 -18.18 5.99 32.63
C ALA A 450 -17.81 7.17 33.55
N GLN A 451 -16.55 7.64 33.54
CA GLN A 451 -16.16 8.83 34.29
C GLN A 451 -16.67 10.09 33.59
N LYS A 452 -17.83 10.60 34.05
CA LYS A 452 -18.24 11.98 33.79
C LYS A 452 -17.10 12.91 34.20
N PRO A 453 -16.72 13.91 33.37
CA PRO A 453 -15.88 14.99 33.87
C PRO A 453 -16.59 15.63 35.08
N PRO A 454 -15.86 16.07 36.12
CA PRO A 454 -16.48 16.74 37.26
C PRO A 454 -17.23 17.94 36.71
N SER A 455 -18.56 17.88 36.76
CA SER A 455 -19.43 19.00 36.47
C SER A 455 -18.95 20.15 37.34
N ARG A 456 -18.46 21.23 36.72
CA ARG A 456 -18.29 22.51 37.39
C ARG A 456 -19.66 22.87 37.96
N GLU A 457 -19.84 22.63 39.26
CA GLU A 457 -20.99 23.10 40.01
C GLU A 457 -21.01 24.61 39.91
N PHE A 458 -21.94 25.13 39.11
CA PHE A 458 -22.40 26.49 39.24
C PHE A 458 -23.07 26.60 40.61
N ARG A 459 -22.31 27.04 41.62
CA ARG A 459 -22.84 27.46 42.92
C ARG A 459 -23.87 28.56 42.70
N LYS A 460 -25.16 28.22 42.74
CA LYS A 460 -26.20 29.18 43.11
C LYS A 460 -26.17 29.35 44.63
N PRO A 461 -26.18 30.59 45.16
CA PRO A 461 -26.24 30.81 46.59
C PRO A 461 -27.67 30.64 47.10
N GLY A 462 -27.83 29.84 48.15
CA GLY A 462 -28.99 29.91 49.05
C GLY A 462 -29.96 28.73 48.96
N GLY A 463 -29.99 27.93 50.02
CA GLY A 463 -31.07 26.97 50.28
C GLY A 463 -30.66 25.91 51.31
N ARG A 464 -31.02 26.11 52.57
CA ARG A 464 -30.95 25.09 53.62
C ARG A 464 -32.00 24.01 53.33
N GLY A 465 -31.63 22.74 53.49
CA GLY A 465 -32.57 21.62 53.46
C GLY A 465 -31.88 20.31 53.81
N GLN A 466 -32.49 19.56 54.73
CA GLN A 466 -31.99 18.37 55.43
C GLN A 466 -32.12 17.05 54.64
N ASN A 467 -31.47 16.02 55.19
CA ASN A 467 -31.76 14.56 55.17
C ASN A 467 -31.19 13.71 54.01
N GLN A 468 -30.27 12.76 54.31
CA GLN A 468 -30.47 11.32 54.66
C GLN A 468 -30.80 10.48 53.40
N ALA A 469 -30.23 9.31 53.07
CA ALA A 469 -29.40 8.32 53.75
C ALA A 469 -28.74 7.36 52.72
N CYS A 470 -27.90 6.44 53.26
CA CYS A 470 -27.32 5.17 52.78
C CYS A 470 -27.95 4.50 51.53
N TRP A 471 -27.22 3.72 50.71
CA TRP A 471 -26.87 2.31 50.99
C TRP A 471 -25.69 1.75 50.17
N GLU A 472 -25.16 0.67 50.74
CA GLU A 472 -23.92 -0.09 50.50
C GLU A 472 -23.86 -0.89 49.19
N VAL A 473 -22.62 -1.30 48.91
CA VAL A 473 -22.10 -2.04 47.75
C VAL A 473 -22.07 -3.54 48.05
N GLY A 474 -22.41 -4.35 47.05
CA GLY A 474 -22.04 -5.76 46.91
C GLY A 474 -21.20 -5.97 45.65
#